data_AF-A0A1J4UMN9-F1
#
_entry.id   AF-A0A1J4UMN9-F1
#
_cell.length_a   1.000
_cell.length_b   1.000
_cell.length_c   1.000
_cell.angle_alpha   90.00
_cell.angle_beta   90.00
_cell.angle_gamma   90.00
#
_symmetry.space_group_name_H-M   'P 1'
#
loop_
_entity.id
_entity.type
_entity.pdbx_description
1 polymer ?
#
loop_
_entity_poly.entity_id
_entity_poly.type
_entity_poly.pdbx_seq_one_letter_code
_entity_poly.pdbx_strand_id
1 'polypeptide(L)' 'MGKFPIADKALLSIWVCKKCKARNPAHSKSCRKCNWTNLRPKRAKKKEGKGK' A
#
# COMPACT_ATOMS: atom_id res chain seq x y z
N MET A 1 -13.12 -3.64 -16.48
CA MET A 1 -11.73 -3.12 -16.60
C MET A 1 -10.79 -4.30 -16.72
N GLY A 2 -9.96 -4.32 -17.75
CA GLY A 2 -9.03 -5.43 -18.01
C GLY A 2 -8.07 -5.66 -16.85
N LYS A 3 -7.72 -6.93 -16.59
CA LYS A 3 -6.73 -7.29 -15.57
C LYS A 3 -5.34 -7.02 -16.14
N PHE A 4 -4.61 -6.07 -15.58
CA PHE A 4 -3.26 -5.71 -16.02
C PHE A 4 -2.24 -6.18 -14.97
N PRO A 5 -1.78 -7.45 -15.05
CA PRO A 5 -1.05 -8.07 -13.96
C PRO A 5 0.25 -7.35 -13.58
N ILE A 6 0.90 -6.67 -14.54
CA ILE A 6 2.14 -5.91 -14.32
C ILE A 6 1.84 -4.62 -13.56
N ALA A 7 0.81 -3.88 -13.98
CA ALA A 7 0.41 -2.63 -13.34
C ALA A 7 -0.12 -2.87 -11.92
N ASP A 8 -0.91 -3.93 -11.73
CA ASP A 8 -1.42 -4.33 -10.42
C ASP A 8 -0.27 -4.63 -9.45
N LYS A 9 0.74 -5.40 -9.85
CA LYS A 9 1.92 -5.69 -9.00
C LYS A 9 2.64 -4.39 -8.60
N ALA A 10 2.86 -3.46 -9.53
CA ALA A 10 3.51 -2.18 -9.23
C ALA A 10 2.72 -1.34 -8.21
N LEU A 11 1.39 -1.32 -8.32
CA LEU A 11 0.52 -0.57 -7.41
C LEU A 11 0.42 -1.20 -6.01
N LEU A 12 0.63 -2.51 -5.91
CA LEU A 12 0.54 -3.27 -4.66
C LEU A 12 1.85 -3.32 -3.88
N SER A 13 2.99 -3.16 -4.56
CA SER A 13 4.34 -3.09 -3.96
C SER A 13 4.63 -1.75 -3.24
N ILE A 14 3.61 -1.13 -2.66
CA ILE A 14 3.71 0.16 -1.97
C ILE A 14 3.29 -0.02 -0.51
N TRP A 15 4.06 0.57 0.39
CA TRP A 15 3.75 0.59 1.82
C TRP A 15 3.23 1.97 2.23
N VAL A 16 2.26 2.02 3.13
CA VAL A 16 1.61 3.26 3.57
C VAL A 16 1.91 3.46 5.05
N CYS A 17 2.38 4.65 5.43
CA CYS A 17 2.60 4.99 6.83
C CYS A 17 1.27 5.06 7.60
N LYS A 18 1.18 4.44 8.78
CA LYS A 18 -0.03 4.53 9.63
C LYS A 18 -0.23 5.94 10.23
N LYS A 19 0.85 6.70 10.43
CA LYS A 19 0.83 8.05 11.01
C LYS A 19 0.45 9.12 9.96
N CYS A 20 1.31 9.30 8.96
CA CYS A 20 1.17 10.38 7.96
C CYS A 20 0.55 9.96 6.63
N LYS A 21 0.19 8.69 6.45
CA LYS A 21 -0.44 8.15 5.23
C LYS A 21 0.39 8.31 3.93
N ALA A 22 1.68 8.65 4.06
CA ALA A 22 2.60 8.73 2.92
C ALA A 22 2.84 7.34 2.32
N ARG A 23 3.01 7.31 0.99
CA ARG A 23 3.40 6.13 0.21
C ARG A 23 4.91 6.00 0.24
N ASN A 24 5.39 4.86 0.69
CA ASN A 24 6.81 4.50 0.78
C ASN A 24 7.06 3.24 -0.06
N PRO A 25 8.31 3.02 -0.51
CA PRO A 25 8.68 1.79 -1.19
C PRO A 25 8.39 0.57 -0.31
N ALA A 26 8.11 -0.58 -0.93
CA ALA A 26 8.01 -1.85 -0.23
C ALA A 26 9.29 -2.11 0.58
N HIS A 27 9.13 -2.70 1.77
CA HIS A 27 10.22 -3.03 2.69
C HIS A 27 11.03 -1.84 3.25
N SER A 28 10.54 -0.60 3.14
CA SER A 28 11.16 0.52 3.84
C SER A 28 11.11 0.31 5.35
N LYS A 29 12.24 0.50 6.05
CA LYS A 29 12.33 0.40 7.52
C LYS A 29 11.62 1.56 8.24
N SER A 30 11.53 2.71 7.59
CA SER A 30 10.91 3.92 8.13
C SER A 30 10.22 4.75 7.04
N CYS A 31 9.28 5.59 7.46
CA CYS A 31 8.60 6.52 6.58
C CYS A 31 9.50 7.71 6.23
N ARG A 32 9.67 8.02 4.95
CA ARG A 32 10.52 9.12 4.47
C ARG A 32 10.12 10.52 4.97
N LYS A 33 8.86 10.70 5.40
CA LYS A 33 8.32 12.01 5.83
C LYS A 33 8.32 12.22 7.35
N CYS A 34 8.18 11.16 8.14
CA CYS A 34 7.95 11.28 9.58
C CYS A 34 8.78 10.30 10.42
N ASN A 35 9.69 9.55 9.79
CA ASN A 35 10.59 8.56 10.38
C ASN A 35 9.89 7.44 11.18
N TRP A 36 8.56 7.32 11.07
CA TRP A 36 7.78 6.29 11.74
C TRP A 36 8.04 4.91 11.13
N THR A 37 8.28 3.91 11.97
CA THR A 37 8.65 2.54 11.58
C THR A 37 7.45 1.67 11.22
N ASN A 38 6.27 1.95 11.80
CA ASN A 38 5.06 1.17 11.54
C ASN A 38 4.38 1.58 10.21
N LEU A 39 4.84 0.95 9.15
CA LEU A 39 4.27 0.99 7.80
C LEU A 39 3.33 -0.22 7.60
N ARG A 40 2.31 -0.08 6.77
CA ARG A 40 1.42 -1.18 6.38
C ARG A 40 1.51 -1.42 4.88
N PRO A 41 1.43 -2.67 4.39
CA PRO A 41 1.28 -2.91 2.97
C PRO A 41 -0.03 -2.32 2.43
N LYS A 42 -0.01 -1.87 1.18
CA LYS A 42 -1.23 -1.50 0.45
C LYS A 42 -2.05 -2.78 0.19
N ARG A 43 -3.38 -2.67 0.34
CA ARG A 43 -4.26 -3.84 0.21
C ARG A 43 -4.28 -4.34 -1.23
N ALA A 44 -3.98 -5.63 -1.42
CA ALA A 44 -3.99 -6.33 -2.71
C ALA A 44 -5.35 -6.30 -3.41
N LYS A 45 -6.43 -6.38 -2.62
CA LYS A 45 -7.80 -6.28 -3.09
C LYS A 45 -8.47 -5.09 -2.42
N LYS A 46 -9.30 -4.34 -3.16
CA LYS A 46 -10.36 -3.54 -2.51
C LYS A 46 -11.13 -4.54 -1.64
N LYS A 47 -11.52 -4.16 -0.42
CA LYS A 47 -12.58 -4.92 0.25
C LYS A 47 -13.74 -4.84 -0.76
N GLU A 48 -14.05 -5.95 -1.42
CA GLU A 48 -15.38 -6.11 -1.99
C GLU A 48 -16.28 -5.75 -0.83
N GLY A 49 -17.05 -4.67 -0.98
CA GLY A 49 -18.03 -4.32 0.02
C GLY A 49 -18.74 -5.62 0.32
N LYS A 50 -18.82 -6.01 1.60
CA LYS A 50 -19.77 -7.05 1.97
C LYS A 50 -21.11 -6.52 1.46
N GLY A 51 -21.50 -6.96 0.27
CA GLY A 51 -22.89 -6.95 -0.15
C GLY A 51 -23.62 -7.67 0.96
N LYS A 52 -24.70 -7.03 1.40
CA LYS A 52 -25.61 -7.47 2.46
C LYS A 52 -25.67 -8.99 2.62
#